data_AF-A0A5J4Q118-F1
#
_entry.id   AF-A0A5J4Q118-F1
#
_cell.length_a   1.000
_cell.length_b   1.000
_cell.length_c   1.000
_cell.angle_alpha   90.00
_cell.angle_beta   90.00
_cell.angle_gamma   90.00
#
_symmetry.space_group_name_H-M   'P 1'
#
loop_
_entity.id
_entity.type
_entity.pdbx_description
1 polymer ?
#
loop_
_entity_poly.entity_id
_entity_poly.type
_entity_poly.pdbx_seq_one_letter_code
_entity_poly.pdbx_strand_id
1 'polypeptide(L)'
;MAVTIKRVSSRKELKKFIRFNYELYKDNPYSVPDLYSDMLNTFDKKKNAAFEFCEAEYFLAYKEGEIVGRVAGIINRHANEIWKKKEVRFGWIDFVDDPEVSSLLLNTVEEWGKSKGMEYIQGPLGFTDFDAEGMLIEG
;
A
#
# COMPACT_ATOMS: atom_id res chain seq x y z
N MET A 1 -18.62 13.94 -5.61
CA MET A 1 -17.55 14.84 -5.14
C MET A 1 -16.21 14.20 -5.41
N ALA A 2 -15.17 14.98 -5.76
CA ALA A 2 -13.89 14.43 -6.23
C ALA A 2 -13.10 13.73 -5.11
N VAL A 3 -12.56 12.54 -5.41
CA VAL A 3 -11.61 11.84 -4.53
C VAL A 3 -10.23 12.50 -4.66
N THR A 4 -9.53 12.66 -3.54
CA THR A 4 -8.18 13.24 -3.51
C THR A 4 -7.18 12.27 -2.88
N ILE A 5 -5.94 12.27 -3.38
CA ILE A 5 -4.87 11.44 -2.83
C ILE A 5 -3.92 12.27 -2.00
N LYS A 6 -3.53 11.73 -0.85
CA LYS A 6 -2.50 12.31 0.01
C LYS A 6 -1.42 11.28 0.32
N ARG A 7 -0.18 11.66 0.04
CA ARG A 7 1.01 10.92 0.49
C ARG A 7 1.14 10.99 2.00
N VAL A 8 1.42 9.86 2.63
CA VAL A 8 1.70 9.74 4.06
C VAL A 8 3.10 10.28 4.33
N SER A 9 3.20 11.39 5.08
CA SER A 9 4.48 12.05 5.37
C SER A 9 4.80 12.12 6.87
N SER A 10 3.91 11.62 7.73
CA SER A 10 4.08 11.68 9.18
C SER A 10 3.70 10.38 9.87
N ARG A 11 4.26 10.15 11.06
CA ARG A 11 3.88 8.99 11.90
C ARG A 11 2.38 8.98 12.24
N LYS A 12 1.75 10.15 12.39
CA LYS A 12 0.31 10.25 12.64
C LYS A 12 -0.50 9.74 11.45
N GLU A 13 -0.08 10.08 10.24
CA GLU A 13 -0.73 9.59 9.01
C GLU A 13 -0.43 8.13 8.75
N LEU A 14 0.77 7.64 9.08
CA LEU A 14 1.07 6.21 9.01
C LEU A 14 0.15 5.39 9.93
N LYS A 15 -0.12 5.88 11.13
CA LYS A 15 -1.11 5.25 12.03
C LYS A 15 -2.51 5.23 11.41
N LYS A 16 -2.92 6.30 10.71
CA LYS A 16 -4.20 6.33 9.97
C LYS A 16 -4.21 5.31 8.83
N PHE A 17 -3.12 5.23 8.07
CA PHE A 17 -2.94 4.24 7.01
C PHE A 17 -3.13 2.82 7.54
N ILE A 18 -2.46 2.48 8.64
CA ILE A 18 -2.60 1.16 9.27
C ILE A 18 -4.04 0.94 9.77
N ARG A 19 -4.60 1.91 10.49
CA ARG A 19 -5.94 1.81 11.12
C ARG A 19 -7.08 1.69 10.12
N PHE A 20 -6.94 2.25 8.92
CA PHE A 20 -8.02 2.25 7.93
C PHE A 20 -8.57 0.85 7.63
N ASN A 21 -7.71 -0.17 7.50
CA ASN A 21 -8.16 -1.55 7.26
C ASN A 21 -8.98 -2.12 8.43
N TYR A 22 -8.60 -1.82 9.67
CA TYR A 22 -9.36 -2.24 10.86
C TYR A 22 -10.76 -1.64 10.85
N GLU A 23 -10.88 -0.36 10.49
CA GLU A 23 -12.18 0.33 10.43
C GLU A 23 -13.03 -0.15 9.25
N LEU A 24 -12.40 -0.39 8.09
CA LEU A 24 -13.08 -0.85 6.88
C LEU A 24 -13.71 -2.23 7.07
N TYR A 25 -13.02 -3.12 7.77
CA TYR A 25 -13.46 -4.51 7.96
C TYR A 25 -13.98 -4.85 9.36
N LYS A 26 -14.20 -3.85 10.24
CA LYS A 26 -14.59 -4.07 11.64
C LYS A 26 -15.84 -4.95 11.84
N ASP A 27 -16.77 -4.90 10.88
CA ASP A 27 -18.04 -5.64 10.92
C ASP A 27 -18.00 -6.93 10.07
N ASN A 28 -16.86 -7.25 9.45
CA ASN A 28 -16.69 -8.47 8.65
C ASN A 28 -16.26 -9.64 9.57
N PRO A 29 -17.09 -10.70 9.72
CA PRO A 29 -16.80 -11.81 10.63
C PRO A 29 -15.61 -12.69 10.19
N TYR A 30 -15.16 -12.56 8.94
CA TYR A 30 -14.04 -13.29 8.37
C TYR A 30 -12.74 -12.46 8.35
N SER A 31 -12.79 -11.20 8.77
CA SER A 31 -11.61 -10.35 8.86
C SER A 31 -10.87 -10.61 10.15
N VAL A 32 -9.64 -11.08 10.03
CA VAL A 32 -8.69 -11.19 11.14
C VAL A 32 -7.63 -10.11 10.95
N PRO A 33 -7.67 -9.01 11.73
CA PRO A 33 -6.73 -7.92 11.53
C PRO A 33 -5.34 -8.29 12.04
N ASP A 34 -4.31 -7.76 11.37
CA ASP A 34 -2.92 -7.89 11.81
C ASP A 34 -2.70 -7.27 13.19
N LEU A 35 -1.66 -7.71 13.90
CA LEU A 35 -1.22 -7.04 15.11
C LEU A 35 -0.73 -5.62 14.79
N TYR A 36 -1.35 -4.63 15.43
CA TYR A 36 -1.06 -3.22 15.16
C TYR A 36 0.41 -2.84 15.40
N SER A 37 1.08 -3.48 16.35
CA SER A 37 2.51 -3.31 16.61
C SER A 37 3.38 -3.81 15.45
N ASP A 38 2.97 -4.91 14.82
CA ASP A 38 3.74 -5.56 13.77
C ASP A 38 3.64 -4.72 12.50
N MET A 39 2.44 -4.23 12.17
CA MET A 39 2.24 -3.27 11.09
C MET A 39 3.06 -1.99 11.27
N LEU A 40 3.16 -1.47 12.50
CA LEU A 40 4.03 -0.33 12.78
C LEU A 40 5.51 -0.65 12.53
N ASN A 41 5.96 -1.88 12.80
CA ASN A 41 7.34 -2.30 12.54
C ASN A 41 7.59 -2.50 11.04
N THR A 42 6.63 -3.12 10.32
CA THR A 42 6.71 -3.37 8.87
C THR A 42 6.91 -2.09 8.08
N PHE A 43 6.23 -1.00 8.44
CA PHE A 43 6.37 0.29 7.74
C PHE A 43 7.43 1.24 8.32
N ASP A 44 8.13 0.86 9.40
CA ASP A 44 9.18 1.68 9.98
C ASP A 44 10.54 1.38 9.33
N LYS A 45 11.06 2.37 8.61
CA LYS A 45 12.36 2.31 7.91
C LYS A 45 13.55 1.97 8.81
N LYS A 46 13.44 2.20 10.13
CA LYS A 46 14.50 1.89 11.09
C LYS A 46 14.39 0.47 11.66
N LYS A 47 13.27 -0.22 11.44
CA LYS A 47 12.99 -1.53 12.03
C LYS A 47 12.90 -2.64 10.99
N ASN A 48 12.33 -2.36 9.83
CA ASN A 48 12.22 -3.34 8.77
C ASN A 48 13.48 -3.31 7.89
N ALA A 49 14.26 -4.39 7.91
CA ALA A 49 15.48 -4.52 7.12
C ALA A 49 15.22 -4.44 5.60
N ALA A 50 13.98 -4.66 5.15
CA ALA A 50 13.65 -4.54 3.74
C ALA A 50 13.93 -3.14 3.17
N PHE A 51 13.92 -2.09 4.00
CA PHE A 51 14.25 -0.73 3.57
C PHE A 51 15.72 -0.51 3.22
N GLU A 52 16.60 -1.48 3.48
CA GLU A 52 17.99 -1.46 2.97
C GLU A 52 18.03 -1.58 1.44
N PHE A 53 17.03 -2.23 0.84
CA PHE A 53 16.94 -2.47 -0.61
C PHE A 53 15.59 -2.07 -1.24
N CYS A 54 14.60 -1.71 -0.43
CA CYS A 54 13.29 -1.23 -0.87
C CYS A 54 13.12 0.27 -0.65
N GLU A 55 12.58 0.94 -1.66
CA GLU A 55 12.00 2.28 -1.53
C GLU A 55 10.48 2.13 -1.45
N ALA A 56 9.80 2.85 -0.55
CA ALA A 56 8.34 2.77 -0.47
C ALA A 56 7.70 4.10 -0.10
N GLU A 57 6.48 4.27 -0.60
CA GLU A 57 5.57 5.37 -0.30
C GLU A 57 4.17 4.83 0.00
N TYR A 58 3.43 5.56 0.83
CA TYR A 58 2.07 5.20 1.21
C TYR A 58 1.13 6.34 0.89
N PHE A 59 -0.07 5.98 0.44
CA PHE A 59 -1.06 6.93 -0.03
C PHE A 59 -2.40 6.64 0.63
N LEU A 60 -3.12 7.71 0.98
CA LEU A 60 -4.48 7.67 1.49
C LEU A 60 -5.40 8.42 0.52
N ALA A 61 -6.51 7.80 0.15
CA ALA A 61 -7.58 8.43 -0.60
C ALA A 61 -8.59 9.08 0.35
N TYR A 62 -9.01 10.30 0.05
CA TYR A 62 -9.99 11.06 0.83
C TYR A 62 -11.18 11.46 -0.04
N LYS A 63 -12.38 11.32 0.52
CA LYS A 63 -13.65 11.82 -0.03
C LYS A 63 -14.38 12.53 1.10
N GLU A 64 -14.71 13.81 0.92
CA GLU A 64 -15.42 14.61 1.93
C GLU A 64 -14.70 14.69 3.29
N GLY A 65 -13.36 14.61 3.29
CA GLY A 65 -12.54 14.65 4.51
C GLY A 65 -12.36 13.30 5.20
N GLU A 66 -13.10 12.28 4.79
CA GLU A 66 -12.99 10.92 5.30
C GLU A 66 -12.04 10.08 4.45
N ILE A 67 -11.34 9.14 5.09
CA ILE A 67 -10.47 8.20 4.38
C ILE A 67 -11.36 7.15 3.72
N VAL A 68 -11.21 6.99 2.41
CA VAL A 68 -11.97 6.02 1.62
C VAL A 68 -11.11 4.94 0.98
N GLY A 69 -9.79 5.04 1.13
CA GLY A 69 -8.89 4.00 0.66
C GLY A 69 -7.43 4.25 1.03
N ARG A 70 -6.61 3.24 0.82
CA ARG A 70 -5.16 3.26 1.05
C ARG A 70 -4.44 2.36 0.04
N VAL A 71 -3.18 2.68 -0.24
CA VAL A 71 -2.28 1.80 -1.00
C VAL A 71 -0.82 2.09 -0.64
N ALA A 72 0.01 1.06 -0.60
CA ALA A 72 1.47 1.18 -0.55
C ALA A 72 2.06 0.96 -1.95
N GLY A 73 2.95 1.85 -2.37
CA GLY A 73 3.84 1.65 -3.52
C GLY A 73 5.23 1.26 -3.03
N ILE A 74 5.81 0.20 -3.60
CA ILE A 74 7.11 -0.35 -3.18
C ILE A 74 7.98 -0.62 -4.41
N ILE A 75 9.24 -0.22 -4.37
CA ILE A 75 10.25 -0.57 -5.37
C ILE A 75 11.32 -1.37 -4.67
N ASN A 76 11.36 -2.67 -4.94
CA ASN A 76 12.43 -3.54 -4.50
C ASN A 76 13.57 -3.49 -5.54
N ARG A 77 14.63 -2.73 -5.23
CA ARG A 77 15.74 -2.49 -6.18
C ARG A 77 16.53 -3.77 -6.46
N HIS A 78 16.72 -4.59 -5.44
CA HIS A 78 17.47 -5.84 -5.54
C HIS A 78 16.75 -6.86 -6.44
N ALA A 79 15.43 -7.02 -6.26
CA ALA A 79 14.63 -7.88 -7.14
C ALA A 79 14.66 -7.37 -8.59
N ASN A 80 14.49 -6.07 -8.80
CA ASN A 80 14.58 -5.46 -10.13
C ASN A 80 15.95 -5.69 -10.80
N GLU A 81 17.04 -5.63 -10.03
CA GLU A 81 18.39 -5.91 -10.52
C GLU A 81 18.59 -7.39 -10.88
N ILE A 82 18.25 -8.32 -9.99
CA ILE A 82 18.38 -9.77 -10.20
C ILE A 82 17.58 -10.22 -11.43
N TRP A 83 16.30 -9.82 -11.49
CA TRP A 83 15.38 -10.28 -12.52
C TRP A 83 15.44 -9.43 -13.79
N LYS A 84 16.28 -8.38 -13.81
CA LYS A 84 16.42 -7.41 -14.91
C LYS A 84 15.08 -6.79 -15.30
N LYS A 85 14.33 -6.35 -14.29
CA LYS A 85 13.01 -5.74 -14.42
C LYS A 85 13.00 -4.31 -13.92
N LYS A 86 11.93 -3.60 -14.27
CA LYS A 86 11.65 -2.23 -13.83
C LYS A 86 10.23 -2.16 -13.29
N GLU A 87 9.99 -2.89 -12.21
CA GLU A 87 8.66 -3.03 -11.61
C GLU A 87 8.50 -2.15 -10.37
N VAL A 88 7.35 -1.48 -10.27
CA VAL A 88 6.79 -1.00 -9.00
C VAL A 88 5.78 -2.02 -8.49
N ARG A 89 5.86 -2.35 -7.21
CA ARG A 89 4.88 -3.18 -6.51
C ARG A 89 3.80 -2.29 -5.89
N PHE A 90 2.55 -2.75 -5.90
CA PHE A 90 1.52 -2.25 -5.00
C PHE A 90 1.18 -3.30 -3.94
N GLY A 91 0.81 -2.87 -2.74
CA GLY A 91 0.39 -3.73 -1.64
C GLY A 91 -0.42 -2.95 -0.61
N TRP A 92 -0.97 -3.64 0.39
CA TRP A 92 -1.86 -3.03 1.41
C TRP A 92 -2.91 -2.12 0.77
N ILE A 93 -3.56 -2.62 -0.26
CA ILE A 93 -4.58 -1.90 -1.00
C ILE A 93 -5.95 -2.22 -0.40
N ASP A 94 -6.60 -1.21 0.15
CA ASP A 94 -7.93 -1.33 0.76
C ASP A 94 -8.73 -0.09 0.38
N PHE A 95 -9.99 -0.24 0.02
CA PHE A 95 -10.86 0.87 -0.38
C PHE A 95 -12.33 0.51 -0.19
N VAL A 96 -13.17 1.53 -0.04
CA VAL A 96 -14.63 1.37 -0.11
C VAL A 96 -15.03 0.96 -1.52
N ASP A 97 -16.16 0.25 -1.68
CA ASP A 97 -16.64 -0.27 -2.97
C ASP A 97 -17.04 0.86 -3.95
N ASP A 98 -16.03 1.50 -4.52
CA ASP A 98 -16.09 2.65 -5.41
C ASP A 98 -14.95 2.55 -6.45
N PRO A 99 -15.25 2.25 -7.73
CA PRO A 99 -14.26 2.11 -8.79
C PRO A 99 -13.40 3.37 -9.04
N GLU A 100 -13.91 4.55 -8.68
CA GLU A 100 -13.13 5.80 -8.77
C GLU A 100 -11.95 5.76 -7.78
N VAL A 101 -12.18 5.25 -6.57
CA VAL A 101 -11.17 5.17 -5.51
C VAL A 101 -10.09 4.16 -5.88
N SER A 102 -10.47 2.97 -6.32
CA SER A 102 -9.51 1.91 -6.67
C SER A 102 -8.63 2.32 -7.87
N SER A 103 -9.23 2.91 -8.90
CA SER A 103 -8.51 3.41 -10.08
C SER A 103 -7.51 4.49 -9.69
N LEU A 104 -7.92 5.45 -8.85
CA LEU A 104 -7.06 6.56 -8.44
C LEU A 104 -5.88 6.10 -7.57
N LEU A 105 -6.09 5.11 -6.68
CA LEU A 105 -5.03 4.52 -5.87
C LEU A 105 -3.98 3.82 -6.73
N LEU A 106 -4.41 2.95 -7.65
CA LEU A 106 -3.50 2.23 -8.55
C LEU A 106 -2.73 3.19 -9.47
N ASN A 107 -3.42 4.15 -10.10
CA ASN A 107 -2.80 5.18 -10.92
C ASN A 107 -1.74 5.98 -10.14
N THR A 108 -1.98 6.26 -8.85
CA THR A 108 -0.98 6.94 -8.02
C THR A 108 0.30 6.12 -7.86
N VAL A 109 0.19 4.81 -7.66
CA VAL A 109 1.36 3.92 -7.57
C VAL A 109 2.09 3.84 -8.90
N GLU A 110 1.35 3.77 -10.01
CA GLU A 110 1.93 3.79 -11.36
C GLU A 110 2.72 5.08 -11.60
N GLU A 111 2.14 6.26 -11.35
CA GLU A 111 2.80 7.54 -11.56
C GLU A 111 4.03 7.72 -10.65
N TRP A 112 3.92 7.27 -9.39
CA TRP A 112 5.08 7.23 -8.51
C TRP A 112 6.18 6.29 -9.04
N GLY A 113 5.83 5.09 -9.49
CA GLY A 113 6.75 4.15 -10.14
C GLY A 113 7.42 4.75 -11.38
N LYS A 114 6.65 5.36 -12.29
CA LYS A 114 7.16 6.06 -13.48
C LYS A 114 8.15 7.15 -13.12
N SER A 115 7.86 7.97 -12.10
CA SER A 115 8.78 9.01 -11.59
C SER A 115 10.12 8.44 -11.08
N LYS A 116 10.16 7.15 -10.75
CA LYS A 116 11.34 6.42 -10.28
C LYS A 116 11.98 5.55 -11.36
N GLY A 117 11.51 5.65 -12.60
CA GLY A 117 12.01 4.93 -13.77
C GLY A 117 11.49 3.50 -13.91
N MET A 118 10.38 3.16 -13.24
CA MET A 118 9.70 1.88 -13.41
C MET A 118 8.79 1.91 -14.64
N GLU A 119 8.65 0.77 -15.30
CA GLU A 119 7.87 0.60 -16.54
C GLU A 119 6.63 -0.27 -16.33
N TYR A 120 6.63 -1.12 -15.31
CA TYR A 120 5.56 -2.10 -15.03
C TYR A 120 5.08 -1.97 -13.58
N ILE A 121 3.80 -2.30 -13.36
CA ILE A 121 3.21 -2.42 -12.02
C ILE A 121 2.86 -3.89 -11.75
N GLN A 122 3.11 -4.37 -10.54
CA GLN A 122 2.79 -5.73 -10.10
C GLN A 122 2.20 -5.70 -8.70
N GLY A 123 1.27 -6.60 -8.39
CA GLY A 123 0.73 -6.72 -7.03
C GLY A 123 -0.60 -7.47 -6.98
N PRO A 124 -1.19 -7.59 -5.78
CA PRO A 124 -0.67 -7.07 -4.52
C PRO A 124 0.50 -7.91 -3.96
N LEU A 125 1.61 -7.24 -3.65
CA LEU A 125 2.85 -7.83 -3.11
C LEU A 125 3.45 -6.94 -2.02
N GLY A 126 4.05 -7.56 -1.00
CA GLY A 126 4.74 -6.86 0.07
C GLY A 126 6.19 -6.44 -0.27
N PHE A 127 6.96 -6.15 0.78
CA PHE A 127 8.37 -5.78 0.65
C PHE A 127 9.23 -6.98 0.23
N THR A 128 8.87 -8.16 0.74
CA THR A 128 9.53 -9.45 0.56
C THR A 128 8.49 -10.55 0.37
N ASP A 129 8.93 -11.72 -0.10
CA ASP A 129 8.06 -12.89 -0.33
C ASP A 129 7.52 -13.52 0.97
N PHE A 130 7.94 -13.01 2.14
CA PHE A 130 7.40 -13.40 3.46
C PHE A 130 6.24 -12.50 3.93
N ASP A 131 6.01 -11.38 3.25
CA ASP A 131 4.86 -10.52 3.53
C ASP A 131 3.57 -11.12 2.95
N ALA A 132 2.42 -10.59 3.37
CA ALA A 132 1.15 -10.99 2.78
C ALA A 132 1.10 -10.65 1.28
N GLU A 133 0.75 -11.64 0.47
CA GLU A 133 0.59 -11.52 -0.98
C GLU A 133 -0.80 -11.99 -1.42
N GLY A 134 -1.30 -11.42 -2.53
CA GLY A 134 -2.62 -11.76 -3.07
C GLY A 134 -3.78 -11.00 -2.39
N MET A 135 -4.99 -11.26 -2.89
CA MET A 135 -6.25 -10.68 -2.41
C MET A 135 -7.35 -11.73 -2.51
N LEU A 136 -8.23 -11.79 -1.51
CA LEU A 136 -9.45 -12.60 -1.58
C LEU A 136 -10.43 -11.95 -2.56
N ILE A 137 -10.71 -12.63 -3.67
CA ILE A 137 -11.64 -12.17 -4.71
C ILE A 137 -13.00 -12.89 -4.68
N GLU A 138 -13.07 -14.05 -4.02
CA GLU A 138 -14.27 -14.88 -3.89
C GLU A 138 -14.15 -15.73 -2.60
N GLY A 139 -15.24 -15.85 -1.83
CA GLY A 139 -15.28 -16.59 -0.56
C GLY A 139 -16.61 -16.49 0.16
#